data_AF-A0A1U7S331-F1
#
_entry.id   AF-A0A1U7S331-F1
#
_cell.length_a   1.000
_cell.length_b   1.000
_cell.length_c   1.000
_cell.angle_alpha   90.00
_cell.angle_beta   90.00
_cell.angle_gamma   90.00
#
_symmetry.space_group_name_H-M   'P 1'
#
loop_
_entity.id
_entity.type
_entity.pdbx_description
1 polymer ?
#
loop_
_entity_poly.entity_id
_entity_poly.type
_entity_poly.pdbx_seq_one_letter_code
_entity_poly.pdbx_strand_id
1 'polypeptide(L)'
;MALDDVYKALRSAMICFNAAVMAAGITLVGLAVWVKVGSTSFVRVMGSSFIYFAHTWDFGIAAGCLIIVLGLLGCWSAYKENRCLLMMYFATMLLIFVAEISVVIAVLAFTPFIRSFVQDKALQTLKKKYGGYKYDNIVSYGWNSYMLRQNCCGVHNYTDFKGSAFQKHTNLTYPRSCCKDPKSFDCNGTDINSTIIHMEGCFPKMMTFIWRKTSMMGGIAIMTTLLEVAAMVVSLTLYVKLE
;
A
#
# COMPACT_ATOMS: atom_id res chain seq x y z
N MET A 1 -42.46 20.28 10.33
CA MET A 1 -42.56 18.97 11.01
C MET A 1 -41.71 17.92 10.28
N ALA A 2 -42.15 17.29 9.18
CA ALA A 2 -41.33 16.28 8.49
C ALA A 2 -39.93 16.79 8.05
N LEU A 3 -39.83 18.04 7.56
CA LEU A 3 -38.56 18.64 7.15
C LEU A 3 -37.61 18.97 8.31
N ASP A 4 -38.16 19.20 9.51
CA ASP A 4 -37.38 19.53 10.72
C ASP A 4 -36.82 18.28 11.37
N ASP A 5 -37.58 17.20 11.32
CA ASP A 5 -37.14 15.88 11.76
C ASP A 5 -36.02 15.36 10.85
N VAL A 6 -36.14 15.53 9.53
CA VAL A 6 -35.06 15.20 8.57
C VAL A 6 -33.80 16.02 8.83
N TYR A 7 -33.92 17.33 9.09
CA TYR A 7 -32.77 18.18 9.40
C TYR A 7 -32.03 17.73 10.66
N LYS A 8 -32.76 17.45 11.75
CA LYS A 8 -32.19 16.93 13.00
C LYS A 8 -31.51 15.57 12.78
N ALA A 9 -32.12 14.69 11.99
CA ALA A 9 -31.55 13.39 11.64
C ALA A 9 -30.24 13.53 10.85
N LEU A 10 -30.20 14.38 9.82
CA LEU A 10 -28.99 14.63 9.02
C LEU A 10 -27.86 15.21 9.87
N ARG A 11 -28.16 16.16 10.76
CA ARG A 11 -27.18 16.72 11.70
C ARG A 11 -26.63 15.66 12.65
N SER A 12 -27.51 14.87 13.26
CA SER A 12 -27.11 13.78 14.16
C SER A 12 -26.24 12.75 13.44
N ALA A 13 -26.64 12.34 12.23
CA ALA A 13 -25.87 11.42 11.39
C ALA A 13 -24.50 11.98 11.04
N MET A 14 -24.40 13.25 10.67
CA MET A 14 -23.13 13.92 10.36
C MET A 14 -22.18 13.95 11.58
N ILE A 15 -22.70 14.22 12.78
CA ILE A 15 -21.90 14.19 14.01
C ILE A 15 -21.43 12.77 14.32
N CYS A 16 -22.34 11.78 14.29
CA CYS A 16 -22.00 10.38 14.57
C CYS A 16 -20.97 9.84 13.58
N PHE A 17 -21.12 10.14 12.29
CA PHE A 17 -20.19 9.73 11.24
C PHE A 17 -18.81 10.34 11.44
N ASN A 18 -18.71 11.67 11.60
CA ASN A 18 -17.43 12.35 11.78
C ASN A 18 -16.74 11.97 13.12
N ALA A 19 -17.52 11.65 14.16
CA ALA A 19 -16.99 11.11 15.41
C ALA A 19 -16.39 9.70 15.23
N ALA A 20 -17.04 8.85 14.44
CA ALA A 20 -16.50 7.53 14.09
C ALA A 20 -15.22 7.65 13.24
N VAL A 21 -15.19 8.58 12.27
CA VAL A 21 -13.99 8.90 11.48
C VAL A 21 -12.85 9.37 12.38
N MET A 22 -13.12 10.26 13.33
CA MET A 22 -12.13 10.72 14.30
C MET A 22 -11.59 9.56 15.15
N ALA A 23 -12.46 8.68 15.65
CA ALA A 23 -12.05 7.51 16.41
C ALA A 23 -11.15 6.57 15.57
N ALA A 24 -11.49 6.36 14.29
CA ALA A 24 -10.66 5.60 13.36
C ALA A 24 -9.28 6.27 13.13
N GLY A 25 -9.23 7.60 13.08
CA GLY A 25 -7.96 8.34 13.03
C GLY A 25 -7.10 8.13 14.28
N ILE A 26 -7.69 8.17 15.48
CA ILE A 26 -6.99 7.93 16.75
C ILE A 26 -6.43 6.50 16.80
N THR A 27 -7.23 5.50 16.42
CA THR A 27 -6.77 4.10 16.39
C THR A 27 -5.65 3.91 15.38
N LEU A 28 -5.73 4.54 14.19
CA LEU A 28 -4.68 4.50 13.19
C LEU A 28 -3.35 5.09 13.70
N VAL A 29 -3.40 6.27 14.34
CA VAL A 29 -2.20 6.87 14.96
C VAL A 29 -1.63 5.96 16.04
N GLY A 30 -2.48 5.42 16.92
CA GLY A 30 -2.05 4.50 17.97
C GLY A 30 -1.34 3.25 17.43
N LEU A 31 -1.91 2.64 16.38
CA LEU A 31 -1.30 1.49 15.70
C LEU A 31 0.02 1.85 15.01
N ALA A 32 0.08 3.00 14.33
CA ALA A 32 1.30 3.45 13.65
C ALA A 32 2.44 3.72 14.66
N VAL A 33 2.13 4.35 15.79
CA VAL A 33 3.09 4.58 16.89
C VAL A 33 3.52 3.26 17.52
N TRP A 34 2.58 2.34 17.76
CA TRP A 34 2.90 1.01 18.30
C TRP A 34 3.89 0.26 17.40
N VAL A 35 3.62 0.23 16.08
CA VAL A 35 4.51 -0.39 15.09
C VAL A 35 5.86 0.30 15.05
N LYS A 36 5.90 1.64 15.09
CA LYS A 36 7.15 2.42 15.14
C LYS A 36 8.01 2.01 16.33
N VAL A 37 7.45 2.02 17.53
CA VAL A 37 8.17 1.69 18.77
C VAL A 37 8.64 0.23 18.75
N GLY A 38 7.76 -0.71 18.42
CA GLY A 38 8.12 -2.14 18.36
C GLY A 38 9.21 -2.44 17.32
N SER A 39 9.17 -1.76 16.17
CA SER A 39 10.17 -1.93 15.10
C SER A 39 11.51 -1.32 15.48
N THR A 40 11.55 -0.19 16.19
CA THR A 40 12.84 0.41 16.62
C THR A 40 13.65 -0.52 17.52
N SER A 41 12.98 -1.30 18.37
CA SER A 41 13.62 -2.33 19.21
C SER A 41 14.18 -3.48 18.38
N PHE A 42 13.47 -3.91 17.33
CA PHE A 42 13.90 -4.99 16.44
C PHE A 42 15.02 -4.55 15.47
N VAL A 43 14.94 -3.33 14.92
CA VAL A 43 15.95 -2.76 14.02
C VAL A 43 17.28 -2.52 14.73
N ARG A 44 17.26 -2.18 16.02
CA ARG A 44 18.48 -2.05 16.84
C ARG A 44 19.25 -3.38 16.99
N VAL A 45 18.54 -4.51 16.90
CA VAL A 45 19.12 -5.86 17.00
C VAL A 45 19.58 -6.39 15.63
N MET A 46 18.87 -6.05 14.54
CA MET A 46 19.09 -6.63 13.20
C MET A 46 19.90 -5.74 12.23
N GLY A 47 20.31 -4.54 12.66
CA GLY A 47 21.20 -3.65 11.89
C GLY A 47 20.52 -2.69 10.91
N SER A 48 21.28 -1.69 10.44
CA SER A 48 20.87 -0.47 9.72
C SER A 48 20.20 -0.66 8.35
N SER A 49 20.12 -1.89 7.83
CA SER A 49 19.49 -2.17 6.53
C SER A 49 17.96 -2.02 6.52
N PHE A 50 17.34 -1.93 7.70
CA PHE A 50 15.90 -1.71 7.86
C PHE A 50 15.47 -0.23 7.91
N ILE A 51 16.40 0.73 7.83
CA ILE A 51 16.07 2.17 7.86
C ILE A 51 15.14 2.58 6.70
N TYR A 52 15.15 1.87 5.57
CA TYR A 52 14.24 2.15 4.46
C TYR A 52 12.77 1.79 4.76
N PHE A 53 12.52 0.82 5.65
CA PHE A 53 11.18 0.53 6.16
C PHE A 53 10.78 1.48 7.30
N ALA A 54 11.72 2.31 7.77
CA ALA A 54 11.53 3.15 8.93
C ALA A 54 10.69 4.41 8.68
N HIS A 55 10.33 4.71 7.44
CA HIS A 55 9.47 5.85 7.14
C HIS A 55 8.01 5.45 6.89
N THR A 56 7.72 4.16 6.77
CA THR A 56 6.37 3.68 6.42
C THR A 56 5.34 4.01 7.50
N TRP A 57 5.73 3.99 8.78
CA TRP A 57 4.83 4.36 9.87
C TRP A 57 4.58 5.88 9.96
N ASP A 58 5.50 6.72 9.47
CA ASP A 58 5.36 8.17 9.55
C ASP A 58 4.18 8.63 8.67
N PHE A 59 3.96 7.97 7.53
CA PHE A 59 2.76 8.16 6.71
C PHE A 59 1.48 7.80 7.45
N GLY A 60 1.47 6.70 8.22
CA GLY A 60 0.31 6.29 9.02
C GLY A 60 -0.04 7.30 10.11
N ILE A 61 0.97 7.86 10.77
CA ILE A 61 0.79 8.93 11.77
C ILE A 61 0.23 10.18 11.11
N ALA A 62 0.84 10.65 10.02
CA ALA A 62 0.40 11.84 9.31
C ALA A 62 -1.04 11.71 8.78
N ALA A 63 -1.37 10.59 8.14
CA ALA A 63 -2.72 10.30 7.66
C ALA A 63 -3.74 10.24 8.82
N GLY A 64 -3.39 9.56 9.91
CA GLY A 64 -4.25 9.48 11.10
C GLY A 64 -4.52 10.85 11.73
N CYS A 65 -3.49 11.71 11.85
CA CYS A 65 -3.66 13.08 12.33
C CYS A 65 -4.58 13.91 11.41
N LEU A 66 -4.42 13.78 10.09
CA LEU A 66 -5.30 14.46 9.13
C LEU A 66 -6.76 14.00 9.30
N ILE A 67 -7.00 12.69 9.42
CA ILE A 67 -8.33 12.12 9.65
C ILE A 67 -8.96 12.64 10.94
N ILE A 68 -8.18 12.75 12.03
CA ILE A 68 -8.65 13.33 13.30
C ILE A 68 -9.09 14.79 13.11
N VAL A 69 -8.27 15.60 12.43
CA VAL A 69 -8.59 17.01 12.17
C VAL A 69 -9.87 17.13 11.33
N LEU A 70 -10.02 16.30 10.29
CA LEU A 70 -11.22 16.29 9.45
C LEU A 70 -12.47 15.87 10.24
N GLY A 71 -12.36 14.85 11.09
CA GLY A 71 -13.44 14.42 11.96
C GLY A 71 -13.84 15.49 12.98
N LEU A 72 -12.86 16.18 13.58
CA LEU A 72 -13.11 17.32 14.49
C LEU A 72 -13.81 18.47 13.77
N LEU A 73 -13.33 18.86 12.58
CA LEU A 73 -13.96 19.91 11.77
C LEU A 73 -15.40 19.53 11.40
N GLY A 74 -15.65 18.28 11.01
CA GLY A 74 -16.98 17.77 10.70
C GLY A 74 -17.93 17.85 11.89
N CYS A 75 -17.54 17.32 13.05
CA CYS A 75 -18.32 17.40 14.28
C CYS A 75 -18.57 18.85 14.70
N TRP A 76 -17.54 19.69 14.68
CA TRP A 76 -17.65 21.10 15.07
C TRP A 76 -18.59 21.85 14.13
N SER A 77 -18.48 21.62 12.81
CA SER A 77 -19.34 22.28 11.81
C SER A 77 -20.82 21.99 12.05
N ALA A 78 -21.18 20.72 12.31
CA ALA A 78 -22.55 20.32 12.59
C ALA A 78 -23.02 20.75 14.00
N TYR A 79 -22.13 20.82 14.99
CA TYR A 79 -22.50 21.24 16.34
C TYR A 79 -22.75 22.75 16.44
N LYS A 80 -21.85 23.59 15.91
CA LYS A 80 -21.89 25.05 16.11
C LYS A 80 -22.91 25.80 15.27
N GLU A 81 -23.53 25.14 14.28
CA GLU A 81 -24.60 25.77 13.48
C GLU A 81 -24.15 27.13 12.90
N ASN A 82 -22.92 27.18 12.41
CA ASN A 82 -22.34 28.38 11.81
C ASN A 82 -22.09 28.14 10.32
N ARG A 83 -22.70 28.98 9.49
CA ARG A 83 -22.56 28.98 8.02
C ARG A 83 -21.09 28.96 7.57
N CYS A 84 -20.22 29.72 8.23
CA CYS A 84 -18.79 29.76 7.90
C CYS A 84 -18.12 28.40 8.14
N LEU A 85 -18.42 27.72 9.25
CA LEU A 85 -17.84 26.41 9.56
C LEU A 85 -18.35 25.31 8.63
N LEU A 86 -19.63 25.36 8.24
CA LEU A 86 -20.18 24.46 7.24
C LEU A 86 -19.49 24.65 5.88
N MET A 87 -19.30 25.90 5.44
CA MET A 87 -18.60 26.20 4.20
C MET A 87 -17.13 25.79 4.24
N MET A 88 -16.44 25.97 5.37
CA MET A 88 -15.07 25.47 5.54
C MET A 88 -15.00 23.94 5.45
N TYR A 89 -15.96 23.23 6.06
CA TYR A 89 -16.04 21.77 5.95
C TYR A 89 -16.29 21.33 4.51
N PHE A 90 -17.27 21.93 3.83
CA PHE A 90 -17.56 21.67 2.42
C PHE A 90 -16.35 21.93 1.53
N ALA A 91 -15.69 23.08 1.68
CA ALA A 91 -14.50 23.43 0.89
C ALA A 91 -13.35 22.45 1.14
N THR A 92 -13.16 22.00 2.38
CA THR A 92 -12.14 21.00 2.72
C THR A 92 -12.42 19.66 2.06
N MET A 93 -13.67 19.17 2.09
CA MET A 93 -14.06 17.93 1.40
C MET A 93 -13.94 18.08 -0.11
N LEU A 94 -14.31 19.23 -0.68
CA LEU A 94 -14.14 19.46 -2.12
C LEU A 94 -12.65 19.40 -2.53
N LEU A 95 -11.75 19.96 -1.73
CA LEU A 95 -10.31 19.89 -1.98
C LEU A 95 -9.78 18.45 -1.90
N ILE A 96 -10.27 17.65 -0.96
CA ILE A 96 -9.90 16.24 -0.84
C ILE A 96 -10.40 15.46 -2.07
N PHE A 97 -11.66 15.63 -2.46
CA PHE A 97 -12.21 15.03 -3.67
C PHE A 97 -11.37 15.34 -4.93
N VAL A 98 -11.01 16.61 -5.13
CA VAL A 98 -10.14 17.02 -6.26
C VAL A 98 -8.75 16.37 -6.16
N ALA A 99 -8.19 16.26 -4.95
CA ALA A 99 -6.92 15.58 -4.72
C ALA A 99 -7.03 14.07 -5.01
N GLU A 100 -8.12 13.40 -4.61
CA GLU A 100 -8.37 11.99 -4.91
C GLU A 100 -8.37 11.74 -6.42
N ILE A 101 -9.14 12.52 -7.17
CA ILE A 101 -9.19 12.41 -8.64
C ILE A 101 -7.82 12.67 -9.26
N SER A 102 -7.09 13.68 -8.77
CA SER A 102 -5.73 13.99 -9.25
C SER A 102 -4.76 12.83 -9.02
N VAL A 103 -4.81 12.20 -7.85
CA VAL A 103 -3.98 11.02 -7.52
C VAL A 103 -4.34 9.84 -8.43
N VAL A 104 -5.63 9.56 -8.65
CA VAL A 104 -6.07 8.48 -9.54
C VAL A 104 -5.53 8.70 -10.97
N ILE A 105 -5.67 9.91 -11.51
CA ILE A 105 -5.16 10.26 -12.84
C ILE A 105 -3.64 10.08 -12.89
N ALA A 106 -2.91 10.58 -11.88
CA ALA A 106 -1.46 10.45 -11.83
C ALA A 106 -1.02 8.99 -11.78
N VAL A 107 -1.64 8.16 -10.92
CA VAL A 107 -1.34 6.74 -10.83
C VAL A 107 -1.56 6.05 -12.17
N LEU A 108 -2.69 6.29 -12.84
CA LEU A 108 -2.98 5.69 -14.15
C LEU A 108 -1.99 6.14 -15.21
N ALA A 109 -1.63 7.43 -15.25
CA ALA A 109 -0.69 7.98 -16.23
C ALA A 109 0.73 7.45 -16.05
N PHE A 110 1.21 7.31 -14.80
CA PHE A 110 2.58 6.89 -14.51
C PHE A 110 2.75 5.38 -14.31
N THR A 111 1.67 4.59 -14.22
CA THR A 111 1.72 3.12 -14.10
C THR A 111 2.68 2.44 -15.08
N PRO A 112 2.64 2.70 -16.41
CA PRO A 112 3.55 2.02 -17.34
C PRO A 112 5.02 2.34 -17.06
N PHE A 113 5.32 3.61 -16.74
CA PHE A 113 6.68 4.05 -16.40
C PHE A 113 7.19 3.42 -15.09
N ILE A 114 6.35 3.42 -14.05
CA ILE A 114 6.68 2.80 -12.76
C ILE A 114 6.91 1.31 -12.95
N ARG A 115 6.09 0.63 -13.75
CA ARG A 115 6.26 -0.80 -14.06
C ARG A 115 7.65 -1.07 -14.64
N SER A 116 8.06 -0.37 -15.69
CA SER A 116 9.39 -0.55 -16.29
C SER A 116 10.51 -0.21 -15.30
N PHE A 117 10.38 0.90 -14.57
CA PHE A 117 11.40 1.34 -13.63
C PHE A 117 11.62 0.33 -12.50
N VAL A 118 10.54 -0.18 -11.90
CA VAL A 118 10.62 -1.19 -10.84
C VAL A 118 11.21 -2.49 -11.37
N GLN A 119 10.80 -2.91 -12.58
CA GLN A 119 11.31 -4.12 -13.23
C GLN A 119 12.83 -4.04 -13.47
N ASP A 120 13.31 -2.91 -14.01
CA ASP A 120 14.73 -2.68 -14.27
C ASP A 120 15.55 -2.59 -12.98
N LYS A 121 15.05 -1.88 -11.98
CA LYS A 121 15.71 -1.79 -10.67
C LYS A 121 15.76 -3.14 -9.97
N ALA A 122 14.69 -3.94 -10.06
CA ALA A 122 14.66 -5.29 -9.54
C ALA A 122 15.70 -6.18 -10.24
N LEU A 123 15.79 -6.12 -11.57
CA LEU A 123 16.76 -6.89 -12.35
C LEU A 123 18.20 -6.48 -12.02
N GLN A 124 18.48 -5.19 -11.96
CA GLN A 124 19.81 -4.68 -11.59
C GLN A 124 20.21 -5.11 -10.17
N THR A 125 19.27 -5.03 -9.23
CA THR A 125 19.51 -5.44 -7.83
C THR A 125 19.73 -6.94 -7.73
N LEU A 126 18.93 -7.75 -8.43
CA LEU A 126 19.13 -9.19 -8.54
C LEU A 126 20.53 -9.50 -9.09
N LYS A 127 20.90 -8.95 -10.25
CA LYS A 127 22.19 -9.23 -10.88
C LYS A 127 23.39 -8.83 -10.04
N LYS A 128 23.30 -7.73 -9.28
CA LYS A 128 24.43 -7.18 -8.51
C LYS A 128 24.54 -7.72 -7.09
N LYS A 129 23.42 -7.97 -6.40
CA LYS A 129 23.41 -8.22 -4.95
C LYS A 129 22.91 -9.61 -4.54
N TYR A 130 22.23 -10.32 -5.43
CA TYR A 130 21.77 -11.68 -5.13
C TYR A 130 22.95 -12.67 -5.16
N GLY A 131 23.14 -13.38 -4.05
CA GLY A 131 24.21 -14.37 -3.88
C GLY A 131 23.71 -15.78 -3.56
N GLY A 132 22.39 -16.00 -3.52
CA GLY A 132 21.80 -17.29 -3.15
C GLY A 132 21.85 -17.56 -1.65
N TYR A 133 21.64 -18.82 -1.24
CA TYR A 133 21.52 -19.21 0.18
C TYR A 133 22.79 -19.02 1.02
N LYS A 134 23.96 -18.97 0.39
CA LYS A 134 25.25 -18.81 1.10
C LYS A 134 25.54 -17.36 1.49
N TYR A 135 24.78 -16.39 0.97
CA TYR A 135 24.96 -14.98 1.25
C TYR A 135 23.91 -14.50 2.26
N ASP A 136 24.37 -14.14 3.45
CA ASP A 136 23.52 -13.58 4.49
C ASP A 136 23.24 -12.09 4.23
N ASN A 137 22.43 -11.84 3.21
CA ASN A 137 21.95 -10.49 2.91
C ASN A 137 20.44 -10.49 2.66
N ILE A 138 19.80 -9.37 3.03
CA ILE A 138 18.35 -9.20 2.93
C ILE A 138 17.81 -9.39 1.51
N VAL A 139 18.63 -9.06 0.49
CA VAL A 139 18.26 -9.22 -0.92
C VAL A 139 18.15 -10.70 -1.28
N SER A 140 19.10 -11.53 -0.86
CA SER A 140 19.14 -12.96 -1.14
C SER A 140 18.04 -13.70 -0.38
N TYR A 141 17.84 -13.34 0.90
CA TYR A 141 16.74 -13.88 1.69
C TYR A 141 15.37 -13.53 1.10
N GLY A 142 15.16 -12.27 0.72
CA GLY A 142 13.90 -11.79 0.15
C GLY A 142 13.59 -12.47 -1.18
N TRP A 143 14.56 -12.54 -2.09
CA TRP A 143 14.41 -13.22 -3.38
C TRP A 143 14.18 -14.72 -3.24
N ASN A 144 14.93 -15.42 -2.38
CA ASN A 144 14.71 -16.85 -2.12
C ASN A 144 13.31 -17.12 -1.59
N SER A 145 12.88 -16.35 -0.58
CA SER A 145 11.55 -16.47 -0.01
C SER A 145 10.45 -16.17 -1.03
N TYR A 146 10.66 -15.17 -1.89
CA TYR A 146 9.68 -14.78 -2.89
C TYR A 146 9.52 -15.83 -4.00
N MET A 147 10.63 -16.29 -4.58
CA MET A 147 10.63 -17.32 -5.62
C MET A 147 9.94 -18.60 -5.16
N LEU A 148 10.26 -19.06 -3.94
CA LEU A 148 9.63 -20.24 -3.33
C LEU A 148 8.13 -20.04 -3.07
N ARG A 149 7.72 -18.90 -2.52
CA ARG A 149 6.31 -18.67 -2.16
C ARG A 149 5.42 -18.44 -3.39
N GLN A 150 5.97 -17.83 -4.43
CA GLN A 150 5.21 -17.47 -5.62
C GLN A 150 5.41 -18.45 -6.78
N ASN A 151 6.22 -19.49 -6.62
CA ASN A 151 6.45 -20.51 -7.65
C ASN A 151 6.93 -19.88 -8.98
N CYS A 152 7.97 -19.04 -8.89
CA CYS A 152 8.53 -18.28 -10.02
C CYS A 152 10.07 -18.24 -9.94
N CYS A 153 10.73 -17.84 -11.03
CA CYS A 153 12.19 -17.77 -11.10
C CYS A 153 12.68 -16.49 -11.77
N GLY A 154 13.58 -15.76 -11.10
CA GLY A 154 14.13 -14.49 -11.61
C GLY A 154 13.08 -13.38 -11.73
N VAL A 155 13.44 -12.27 -12.35
CA VAL A 155 12.51 -11.15 -12.60
C VAL A 155 11.61 -11.48 -13.79
N HIS A 156 12.24 -11.79 -14.93
CA HIS A 156 11.62 -12.20 -16.19
C HIS A 156 11.58 -13.72 -16.33
N ASN A 157 12.69 -14.39 -16.00
CA ASN A 157 12.84 -15.85 -16.01
C ASN A 157 14.21 -16.23 -15.39
N TYR A 158 14.54 -17.53 -15.45
CA TYR A 158 15.83 -18.06 -14.97
C TYR A 158 17.07 -17.48 -15.69
N THR A 159 16.94 -16.92 -16.89
CA THR A 159 18.09 -16.36 -17.63
C THR A 159 18.63 -15.08 -17.01
N ASP A 160 17.87 -14.44 -16.11
CA ASP A 160 18.30 -13.24 -15.39
C ASP A 160 19.54 -13.47 -14.51
N PHE A 161 19.80 -14.72 -14.11
CA PHE A 161 21.00 -15.09 -13.36
C PHE A 161 22.25 -15.15 -14.23
N LYS A 162 22.14 -15.15 -15.56
CA LYS A 162 23.30 -15.15 -16.47
C LYS A 162 24.13 -13.87 -16.27
N GLY A 163 25.42 -14.05 -15.98
CA GLY A 163 26.37 -12.97 -15.71
C GLY A 163 26.15 -12.25 -14.37
N SER A 164 25.23 -12.73 -13.53
CA SER A 164 24.98 -12.18 -12.19
C SER A 164 26.11 -12.53 -11.22
N ALA A 165 26.18 -11.82 -10.09
CA ALA A 165 27.06 -12.16 -8.98
C ALA A 165 26.86 -13.62 -8.53
N PHE A 166 25.60 -14.07 -8.41
CA PHE A 166 25.27 -15.46 -8.07
C PHE A 166 25.95 -16.48 -9.00
N GLN A 167 25.82 -16.32 -10.32
CA GLN A 167 26.43 -17.25 -11.28
C GLN A 167 27.96 -17.22 -11.17
N LYS A 168 28.57 -16.04 -11.03
CA LYS A 168 30.02 -15.90 -10.89
C LYS A 168 30.57 -16.59 -9.63
N HIS A 169 29.81 -16.64 -8.55
CA HIS A 169 30.24 -17.24 -7.29
C HIS A 169 29.93 -18.73 -7.17
N THR A 170 28.88 -19.22 -7.83
CA THR A 170 28.39 -20.60 -7.66
C THR A 170 28.60 -21.48 -8.88
N ASN A 171 28.86 -20.88 -10.05
CA ASN A 171 28.84 -21.53 -11.36
C ASN A 171 27.49 -22.21 -11.71
N LEU A 172 26.41 -21.87 -11.00
CA LEU A 172 25.06 -22.38 -11.26
C LEU A 172 24.28 -21.45 -12.20
N THR A 173 23.41 -22.03 -13.01
CA THR A 173 22.53 -21.31 -13.95
C THR A 173 21.35 -20.68 -13.23
N TYR A 174 20.85 -21.30 -12.17
CA TYR A 174 19.74 -20.79 -11.36
C TYR A 174 19.87 -21.26 -9.89
N PRO A 175 19.25 -20.55 -8.92
CA PRO A 175 19.25 -20.95 -7.52
C PRO A 175 18.20 -22.01 -7.21
N ARG A 176 18.41 -22.79 -6.14
CA ARG A 176 17.42 -23.80 -5.70
C ARG A 176 16.03 -23.25 -5.34
N SER A 177 15.90 -21.96 -5.10
CA SER A 177 14.61 -21.31 -4.87
C SER A 177 13.72 -21.23 -6.13
N CYS A 178 14.29 -21.47 -7.32
CA CYS A 178 13.56 -21.59 -8.58
C CYS A 178 12.98 -23.00 -8.83
N CYS A 179 13.35 -23.99 -8.03
CA CYS A 179 12.90 -25.37 -8.19
C CYS A 179 11.42 -25.52 -7.84
N LYS A 180 10.72 -26.40 -8.57
CA LYS A 180 9.39 -26.88 -8.16
C LYS A 180 9.45 -27.71 -6.89
N ASP A 181 10.48 -28.55 -6.77
CA ASP A 181 10.85 -29.23 -5.54
C ASP A 181 12.31 -28.92 -5.18
N PRO A 182 12.54 -28.04 -4.18
CA PRO A 182 13.89 -27.68 -3.73
C PRO A 182 14.69 -28.83 -3.12
N LYS A 183 14.03 -29.94 -2.75
CA LYS A 183 14.66 -31.13 -2.17
C LYS A 183 15.01 -32.18 -3.22
N SER A 184 14.43 -32.08 -4.42
CA SER A 184 14.73 -33.01 -5.51
C SER A 184 16.20 -32.92 -5.92
N PHE A 185 16.80 -34.09 -6.15
CA PHE A 185 18.16 -34.21 -6.66
C PHE A 185 18.29 -33.65 -8.08
N ASP A 186 17.23 -33.74 -8.87
CA ASP A 186 17.16 -33.24 -10.24
C ASP A 186 17.33 -31.71 -10.28
N CYS A 187 17.03 -31.02 -9.18
CA CYS A 187 17.23 -29.59 -9.07
C CYS A 187 18.67 -29.22 -8.67
N ASN A 188 19.60 -29.54 -9.58
CA ASN A 188 21.04 -29.37 -9.39
C ASN A 188 21.56 -27.95 -9.68
N GLY A 189 20.72 -27.05 -10.21
CA GLY A 189 21.10 -25.67 -10.55
C GLY A 189 21.62 -25.48 -11.99
N THR A 190 21.53 -26.52 -12.82
CA THR A 190 21.98 -26.51 -14.23
C THR A 190 20.94 -27.06 -15.20
N ASP A 191 20.11 -28.02 -14.78
CA ASP A 191 19.07 -28.61 -15.62
C ASP A 191 17.86 -27.66 -15.75
N ILE A 192 17.61 -27.21 -16.98
CA ILE A 192 16.59 -26.21 -17.30
C ILE A 192 15.26 -26.83 -17.76
N ASN A 193 14.95 -28.07 -17.37
CA ASN A 193 13.68 -28.68 -17.74
C ASN A 193 12.48 -28.00 -17.03
N SER A 194 11.39 -27.79 -17.77
CA SER A 194 10.14 -27.21 -17.24
C SER A 194 9.48 -28.07 -16.15
N THR A 195 9.85 -29.35 -16.03
CA THR A 195 9.41 -30.23 -14.94
C THR A 195 10.16 -29.99 -13.63
N ILE A 196 11.34 -29.37 -13.69
CA ILE A 196 12.25 -29.18 -12.54
C ILE A 196 12.15 -27.73 -12.01
N ILE A 197 12.07 -26.75 -12.91
CA ILE A 197 12.09 -25.32 -12.54
C ILE A 197 10.80 -24.58 -12.90
N HIS A 198 10.53 -23.50 -12.17
CA HIS A 198 9.52 -22.53 -12.55
C HIS A 198 10.04 -21.64 -13.68
N MET A 199 9.43 -21.75 -14.87
CA MET A 199 9.84 -20.97 -16.06
C MET A 199 9.36 -19.52 -16.04
N GLU A 200 8.26 -19.26 -15.32
CA GLU A 200 7.67 -17.93 -15.23
C GLU A 200 8.50 -17.01 -14.33
N GLY A 201 8.72 -15.79 -14.81
CA GLY A 201 9.31 -14.71 -14.02
C GLY A 201 8.46 -14.32 -12.83
N CYS A 202 9.11 -13.81 -11.80
CA CYS A 202 8.42 -13.33 -10.61
C CYS A 202 7.71 -11.99 -10.81
N PHE A 203 8.16 -11.15 -11.75
CA PHE A 203 7.53 -9.86 -12.02
C PHE A 203 6.09 -9.94 -12.53
N PRO A 204 5.74 -10.78 -13.55
CA PRO A 204 4.35 -10.93 -13.96
C PRO A 204 3.47 -11.50 -12.84
N LYS A 205 3.96 -12.45 -12.04
CA LYS A 205 3.22 -12.96 -10.87
C LYS A 205 2.98 -11.89 -9.81
N MET A 206 3.99 -11.08 -9.52
CA MET A 206 3.87 -9.92 -8.64
C MET A 206 2.77 -8.98 -9.13
N MET A 207 2.77 -8.67 -10.43
CA MET A 207 1.80 -7.78 -11.04
C MET A 207 0.38 -8.35 -10.91
N THR A 208 0.16 -9.63 -11.24
CA THR A 208 -1.15 -10.29 -11.10
C THR A 208 -1.61 -10.33 -9.64
N PHE A 209 -0.70 -10.57 -8.70
CA PHE A 209 -1.01 -10.52 -7.27
C PHE A 209 -1.44 -9.12 -6.84
N ILE A 210 -0.72 -8.08 -7.29
CA ILE A 210 -1.06 -6.68 -7.03
C ILE A 210 -2.44 -6.38 -7.61
N TRP A 211 -2.70 -6.63 -8.89
CA TRP A 211 -4.00 -6.36 -9.52
C TRP A 211 -5.17 -7.00 -8.78
N ARG A 212 -5.02 -8.27 -8.38
CA ARG A 212 -6.06 -8.99 -7.64
C ARG A 212 -6.35 -8.34 -6.28
N LYS A 213 -5.33 -7.83 -5.59
CA LYS A 213 -5.49 -7.13 -4.30
C LYS A 213 -5.95 -5.69 -4.46
N THR A 214 -5.51 -5.01 -5.52
CA THR A 214 -5.95 -3.66 -5.90
C THR A 214 -7.45 -3.63 -6.18
N SER A 215 -8.05 -4.68 -6.74
CA SER A 215 -9.50 -4.73 -6.94
C SER A 215 -10.29 -4.52 -5.64
N MET A 216 -9.84 -5.08 -4.51
CA MET A 216 -10.49 -4.86 -3.21
C MET A 216 -10.29 -3.42 -2.72
N MET A 217 -9.06 -2.90 -2.87
CA MET A 217 -8.75 -1.51 -2.49
C MET A 217 -9.53 -0.49 -3.34
N GLY A 218 -9.73 -0.76 -4.62
CA GLY A 218 -10.53 0.07 -5.52
C GLY A 218 -11.99 0.14 -5.10
N GLY A 219 -12.57 -0.96 -4.61
CA GLY A 219 -13.92 -0.95 -4.04
C GLY A 219 -14.06 -0.06 -2.81
N ILE A 220 -13.07 -0.08 -1.91
CA ILE A 220 -13.03 0.80 -0.73
C ILE A 220 -12.92 2.26 -1.17
N ALA A 221 -12.04 2.57 -2.13
CA ALA A 221 -11.86 3.93 -2.63
C ALA A 221 -13.16 4.51 -3.21
N ILE A 222 -13.87 3.75 -4.07
CA ILE A 222 -15.15 4.17 -4.63
C ILE A 222 -16.18 4.44 -3.52
N MET A 223 -16.25 3.56 -2.52
CA MET A 223 -17.16 3.73 -1.38
C MET A 223 -16.83 5.00 -0.59
N THR A 224 -15.55 5.26 -0.33
CA THR A 224 -15.08 6.47 0.35
C THR A 224 -15.46 7.73 -0.43
N THR A 225 -15.22 7.76 -1.75
CA THR A 225 -15.58 8.90 -2.61
C THR A 225 -17.10 9.15 -2.61
N LEU A 226 -17.93 8.10 -2.60
CA LEU A 226 -19.39 8.25 -2.49
C LEU A 226 -19.82 8.84 -1.14
N LEU A 227 -19.19 8.41 -0.04
CA LEU A 227 -19.46 8.96 1.30
C LEU A 227 -19.03 10.44 1.39
N GLU A 228 -17.91 10.80 0.77
CA GLU A 228 -17.44 12.18 0.72
C GLU A 228 -18.43 13.09 -0.02
N VAL A 229 -18.93 12.65 -1.18
CA VAL A 229 -19.97 13.37 -1.92
C VAL A 229 -21.25 13.50 -1.11
N ALA A 230 -21.67 12.44 -0.41
CA ALA A 230 -22.82 12.50 0.49
C ALA A 230 -22.61 13.52 1.61
N ALA A 231 -21.42 13.57 2.23
CA ALA A 231 -21.08 14.54 3.26
C ALA A 231 -21.11 15.99 2.73
N MET A 232 -20.63 16.22 1.50
CA MET A 232 -20.73 17.52 0.83
C MET A 232 -22.19 17.94 0.62
N VAL A 233 -23.05 17.04 0.14
CA VAL A 233 -24.49 17.30 -0.04
C VAL A 233 -25.14 17.63 1.30
N VAL A 234 -24.89 16.84 2.35
CA VAL A 234 -25.43 17.11 3.69
C VAL A 234 -24.97 18.47 4.19
N SER A 235 -23.68 18.80 4.06
CA SER A 235 -23.15 20.11 4.45
C SER A 235 -23.87 21.28 3.74
N LEU A 236 -24.09 21.18 2.43
CA LEU A 236 -24.85 22.20 1.68
C LEU A 236 -26.32 22.29 2.11
N THR A 237 -26.98 21.15 2.36
CA THR A 237 -28.38 21.16 2.82
C THR A 237 -28.53 21.81 4.18
N LEU A 238 -27.60 21.54 5.11
CA LEU A 238 -27.57 22.19 6.41
C LEU A 238 -27.26 23.69 6.27
N TYR A 239 -26.40 24.08 5.31
CA TYR A 239 -26.01 25.48 5.09
C TYR A 239 -27.20 26.32 4.63
N VAL A 240 -27.98 25.81 3.70
CA VAL A 240 -29.16 26.50 3.15
C VAL A 240 -30.27 26.63 4.21
N LYS A 241 -30.41 25.65 5.11
CA LYS A 241 -31.46 25.64 6.14
C LYS A 241 -31.10 26.46 7.38
N LEU A 242 -29.82 26.68 7.65
CA LEU A 242 -29.34 27.58 8.68
C LEU A 242 -29.70 29.02 8.30
N GLU A 243 -30.77 29.59 8.87
CA GLU A 243 -31.16 31.01 8.72
C GLU A 243 -30.14 31.96 9.37
#